data_AF-A0A6I1NRN4-F1
#
_entry.id   AF-A0A6I1NRN4-F1
#
_cell.length_a   1.000
_cell.length_b   1.000
_cell.length_c   1.000
_cell.angle_alpha   90.00
_cell.angle_beta   90.00
_cell.angle_gamma   90.00
#
_symmetry.space_group_name_H-M   'P 1'
#
loop_
_entity.id
_entity.type
_entity.pdbx_description
1 polymer ?
#
loop_
_entity_poly.entity_id
_entity_poly.type
_entity_poly.pdbx_seq_one_letter_code
_entity_poly.pdbx_strand_id
1 'polypeptide(L)'
;GNEWEDATWVMSRGLHKAKKGRSFELKFGVYLETALSMLNQKKAFVLAFDDVDTNFNHGHTILETIRKYLTSPRLVLLLSGDLDLYGRLLRRNIYRTFGEQVLKDDPDIIGDDKHNLGHAVLELEEQYLLKIVPPQNRIPMLPLGGIMQRSGVTVKTSLNEESGQDLPAWATERIRELLLERDSQSQ
;
A
#
# COMPACT_ATOMS: atom_id res chain seq x y z
N GLY A 1 14.11 -35.11 -28.29
CA GLY A 1 12.80 -35.18 -27.63
C GLY A 1 12.95 -34.93 -26.14
N ASN A 2 13.07 -33.66 -25.74
CA ASN A 2 13.20 -33.23 -24.33
C ASN A 2 12.33 -32.02 -23.99
N GLU A 3 11.50 -31.50 -24.91
CA GLU A 3 10.79 -30.22 -24.71
C GLU A 3 9.39 -30.36 -24.09
N TRP A 4 8.88 -31.60 -23.99
CA TRP A 4 7.49 -31.84 -23.58
C TRP A 4 7.30 -32.24 -22.10
N GLU A 5 8.34 -32.70 -21.41
CA GLU A 5 8.26 -32.93 -19.95
C GLU A 5 8.32 -31.61 -19.15
N ASP A 6 8.86 -30.54 -19.73
CA ASP A 6 9.11 -29.28 -19.03
C ASP A 6 7.84 -28.42 -18.91
N ALA A 7 7.03 -28.29 -19.97
CA ALA A 7 5.85 -27.42 -19.96
C ALA A 7 4.77 -27.90 -18.97
N THR A 8 4.48 -29.19 -18.92
CA THR A 8 3.48 -29.76 -17.97
C THR A 8 4.00 -29.68 -16.54
N TRP A 9 5.30 -29.88 -16.32
CA TRP A 9 5.92 -29.74 -15.01
C TRP A 9 5.92 -28.29 -14.52
N VAL A 10 6.29 -27.33 -15.37
CA VAL A 10 6.22 -25.88 -15.09
C VAL A 10 4.79 -25.45 -14.77
N MET A 11 3.80 -25.91 -15.55
CA MET A 11 2.39 -25.63 -15.30
C MET A 11 1.93 -26.20 -13.95
N SER A 12 2.25 -27.46 -13.65
CA SER A 12 1.86 -28.10 -12.39
C SER A 12 2.48 -27.39 -11.17
N ARG A 13 3.74 -26.96 -11.26
CA ARG A 13 4.43 -26.14 -10.26
C ARG A 13 3.78 -24.79 -10.09
N GLY A 14 3.42 -24.12 -11.19
CA GLY A 14 2.68 -22.85 -11.18
C GLY A 14 1.34 -22.97 -10.47
N LEU A 15 0.55 -23.98 -10.83
CA LEU A 15 -0.76 -24.25 -10.23
C LEU A 15 -0.65 -24.59 -8.74
N HIS A 16 0.36 -25.37 -8.34
CA HIS A 16 0.60 -25.70 -6.95
C HIS A 16 1.00 -24.47 -6.12
N LYS A 17 1.83 -23.56 -6.67
CA LYS A 17 2.16 -22.28 -6.02
C LYS A 17 0.92 -21.38 -5.87
N ALA A 18 0.09 -21.26 -6.91
CA ALA A 18 -1.15 -20.49 -6.86
C ALA A 18 -2.11 -21.04 -5.79
N LYS A 19 -2.27 -22.38 -5.72
CA LYS A 19 -3.07 -23.05 -4.69
C LYS A 19 -2.58 -22.76 -3.27
N LYS A 20 -1.26 -22.73 -3.06
CA LYS A 20 -0.67 -22.39 -1.75
C LYS A 20 -0.98 -20.96 -1.33
N GLY A 21 -0.82 -19.98 -2.24
CA GLY A 21 -1.17 -18.59 -1.98
C GLY A 21 -2.64 -18.42 -1.58
N ARG A 22 -3.55 -19.05 -2.34
CA ARG A 22 -4.98 -19.00 -2.03
C ARG A 22 -5.32 -19.68 -0.70
N SER A 23 -4.70 -20.83 -0.40
CA SER A 23 -4.90 -21.50 0.88
C SER A 23 -4.39 -20.66 2.06
N PHE A 24 -3.30 -19.92 1.89
CA PHE A 24 -2.79 -19.02 2.91
C PHE A 24 -3.78 -17.89 3.19
N GLU A 25 -4.25 -17.20 2.15
CA GLU A 25 -5.23 -16.11 2.27
C GLU A 25 -6.50 -16.56 3.02
N LEU A 26 -7.04 -17.73 2.67
CA LEU A 26 -8.23 -18.30 3.34
C LEU A 26 -7.97 -18.59 4.82
N LYS A 27 -6.85 -19.27 5.13
CA LYS A 27 -6.48 -19.60 6.52
C LYS A 27 -6.21 -18.33 7.33
N PHE A 28 -5.57 -17.34 6.73
CA PHE A 28 -5.31 -16.06 7.36
C PHE A 28 -6.61 -15.31 7.65
N GLY A 29 -7.58 -15.31 6.73
CA GLY A 29 -8.92 -14.79 6.98
C GLY A 29 -9.60 -15.44 8.19
N VAL A 30 -9.61 -16.78 8.26
CA VAL A 30 -10.18 -17.52 9.40
C VAL A 30 -9.44 -17.19 10.70
N TYR A 31 -8.12 -17.07 10.64
CA TYR A 31 -7.31 -16.66 11.79
C TYR A 31 -7.73 -15.28 12.31
N LEU A 32 -7.87 -14.28 11.43
CA LEU A 32 -8.28 -12.93 11.81
C LEU A 32 -9.66 -12.91 12.47
N GLU A 33 -10.63 -13.64 11.89
CA GLU A 33 -11.99 -13.74 12.44
C GLU A 33 -12.00 -14.36 13.83
N THR A 34 -11.23 -15.43 14.01
CA THR A 34 -11.12 -16.12 15.30
C THR A 34 -10.45 -15.22 16.33
N ALA A 35 -9.35 -14.56 15.97
CA ALA A 35 -8.63 -13.64 16.85
C ALA A 35 -9.50 -12.44 17.26
N LEU A 36 -10.25 -11.84 16.34
CA LEU A 36 -11.18 -10.74 16.64
C LEU A 36 -12.31 -11.17 17.59
N SER A 37 -12.83 -12.39 17.40
CA SER A 37 -13.85 -12.97 18.28
C SER A 37 -13.33 -13.16 19.70
N MET A 38 -12.06 -13.58 19.85
CA MET A 38 -11.39 -13.72 21.14
C MET A 38 -11.11 -12.39 21.83
N LEU A 39 -10.84 -11.33 21.07
CA LEU A 39 -10.57 -9.98 21.58
C LEU A 39 -11.86 -9.21 21.85
N ASN A 40 -12.76 -9.75 22.68
CA ASN A 40 -14.04 -9.12 23.02
C ASN A 40 -14.87 -8.72 21.79
N GLN A 41 -14.89 -9.58 20.76
CA GLN A 41 -15.65 -9.36 19.51
C GLN A 41 -15.33 -8.01 18.84
N LYS A 42 -14.06 -7.63 18.72
CA LYS A 42 -13.66 -6.48 17.89
C LYS A 42 -14.09 -6.69 16.43
N LYS A 43 -14.32 -5.59 15.72
CA LYS A 43 -14.78 -5.63 14.32
C LYS A 43 -13.65 -5.80 13.30
N ALA A 44 -12.48 -5.23 13.57
CA ALA A 44 -11.34 -5.23 12.66
C ALA A 44 -10.03 -4.98 13.41
N PHE A 45 -8.92 -5.36 12.78
CA PHE A 45 -7.58 -4.90 13.13
C PHE A 45 -7.22 -3.68 12.30
N VAL A 46 -6.47 -2.76 12.89
CA VAL A 46 -5.89 -1.60 12.20
C VAL A 46 -4.38 -1.76 12.21
N LEU A 47 -3.76 -1.77 11.02
CA LEU A 47 -2.31 -1.82 10.86
C LEU A 47 -1.86 -0.54 10.18
N ALA A 48 -0.94 0.19 10.82
CA ALA A 48 -0.28 1.34 10.23
C ALA A 48 1.13 0.95 9.77
N PHE A 49 1.45 1.27 8.52
CA PHE A 49 2.80 1.20 7.99
C PHE A 49 3.27 2.62 7.73
N ASP A 50 4.33 3.00 8.45
CA ASP A 50 4.91 4.33 8.38
C ASP A 50 6.14 4.34 7.45
N ASP A 51 6.29 5.38 6.63
CA ASP A 51 7.48 5.65 5.80
C ASP A 51 7.97 4.46 4.94
N VAL A 52 7.05 3.63 4.43
CA VAL A 52 7.39 2.43 3.64
C VAL A 52 8.16 2.78 2.36
N ASP A 53 7.89 3.96 1.83
CA ASP A 53 8.49 4.54 0.63
C ASP A 53 9.96 4.94 0.80
N THR A 54 10.46 5.08 2.04
CA THR A 54 11.85 5.47 2.31
C THR A 54 12.85 4.32 2.16
N ASN A 55 12.43 3.07 2.38
CA ASN A 55 13.29 1.90 2.27
C ASN A 55 13.03 1.12 0.97
N PHE A 56 13.69 1.51 -0.12
CA PHE A 56 13.53 0.86 -1.43
C PHE A 56 13.81 -0.65 -1.46
N ASN A 57 14.63 -1.17 -0.53
CA ASN A 57 14.96 -2.60 -0.49
C ASN A 57 13.82 -3.44 0.11
N HIS A 58 13.14 -2.92 1.13
CA HIS A 58 12.08 -3.64 1.85
C HIS A 58 10.67 -3.20 1.42
N GLY A 59 10.51 -1.96 0.99
CA GLY A 59 9.22 -1.36 0.66
C GLY A 59 8.47 -2.14 -0.43
N HIS A 60 9.17 -2.65 -1.45
CA HIS A 60 8.52 -3.46 -2.48
C HIS A 60 7.92 -4.75 -1.91
N THR A 61 8.65 -5.45 -1.04
CA THR A 61 8.17 -6.67 -0.39
C THR A 61 6.96 -6.39 0.49
N ILE A 62 6.94 -5.25 1.18
CA ILE A 62 5.80 -4.81 1.99
C ILE A 62 4.58 -4.56 1.11
N LEU A 63 4.72 -3.78 0.03
CA LEU A 63 3.63 -3.50 -0.91
C LEU A 63 3.09 -4.77 -1.57
N GLU A 64 3.97 -5.70 -1.94
CA GLU A 64 3.57 -7.00 -2.50
C GLU A 64 2.82 -7.87 -1.47
N THR A 65 3.25 -7.82 -0.21
CA THR A 65 2.57 -8.54 0.88
C THR A 65 1.17 -7.97 1.11
N ILE A 66 1.06 -6.64 1.12
CA ILE A 66 -0.23 -5.95 1.21
C ILE A 66 -1.14 -6.40 0.07
N ARG A 67 -0.67 -6.31 -1.18
CA ARG A 67 -1.45 -6.72 -2.36
C ARG A 67 -1.96 -8.14 -2.27
N LYS A 68 -1.07 -9.09 -1.94
CA LYS A 68 -1.32 -10.52 -2.12
C LYS A 68 -2.10 -11.12 -0.97
N TYR A 69 -1.93 -10.59 0.24
CA TYR A 69 -2.27 -11.32 1.45
C TYR A 69 -3.07 -10.51 2.49
N LEU A 70 -2.89 -9.19 2.55
CA LEU A 70 -3.58 -8.34 3.53
C LEU A 70 -4.87 -7.74 2.95
N THR A 71 -5.66 -8.57 2.26
CA THR A 71 -6.86 -8.17 1.51
C THR A 71 -8.17 -8.35 2.30
N SER A 72 -8.10 -8.86 3.53
CA SER A 72 -9.27 -9.13 4.35
C SER A 72 -10.00 -7.83 4.75
N PRO A 73 -11.34 -7.76 4.66
CA PRO A 73 -12.09 -6.59 5.13
C PRO A 73 -12.02 -6.39 6.65
N ARG A 74 -11.53 -7.41 7.39
CA ARG A 74 -11.25 -7.33 8.82
C ARG A 74 -9.90 -6.69 9.14
N LEU A 75 -9.13 -6.29 8.12
CA LEU A 75 -7.88 -5.55 8.24
C LEU A 75 -8.05 -4.17 7.59
N VAL A 76 -7.94 -3.12 8.39
CA VAL A 76 -7.83 -1.74 7.93
C VAL A 76 -6.34 -1.40 7.87
N LEU A 77 -5.84 -1.10 6.68
CA LEU A 77 -4.44 -0.76 6.47
C LEU A 77 -4.31 0.76 6.29
N LEU A 78 -3.43 1.36 7.07
CA LEU A 78 -3.01 2.75 6.94
C LEU A 78 -1.59 2.76 6.39
N LEU A 79 -1.38 3.45 5.28
CA LEU A 79 -0.07 3.63 4.67
C LEU A 79 0.25 5.12 4.69
N SER A 80 1.33 5.51 5.34
CA SER A 80 1.92 6.83 5.16
C SER A 80 3.03 6.76 4.12
N GLY A 81 3.40 7.91 3.56
CA GLY A 81 4.49 8.03 2.60
C GLY A 81 4.15 8.92 1.41
N ASP A 82 5.16 9.20 0.60
CA ASP A 82 5.06 9.98 -0.62
C ASP A 82 4.69 9.08 -1.81
N LEU A 83 3.62 9.45 -2.52
CA LEU A 83 3.15 8.71 -3.69
C LEU A 83 4.19 8.69 -4.83
N ASP A 84 4.99 9.74 -5.00
CA ASP A 84 6.07 9.77 -5.99
C ASP A 84 7.22 8.84 -5.59
N LEU A 85 7.56 8.76 -4.30
CA LEU A 85 8.56 7.81 -3.81
C LEU A 85 8.09 6.36 -3.97
N TYR A 86 6.83 6.07 -3.68
CA TYR A 86 6.22 4.78 -4.02
C TYR A 86 6.32 4.49 -5.52
N GLY A 87 5.97 5.45 -6.37
CA GLY A 87 6.07 5.33 -7.81
C GLY A 87 7.49 4.99 -8.28
N ARG A 88 8.49 5.72 -7.79
CA ARG A 88 9.92 5.46 -8.07
C ARG A 88 10.35 4.07 -7.63
N LEU A 89 9.91 3.62 -6.45
CA LEU A 89 10.19 2.29 -5.93
C LEU A 89 9.63 1.23 -6.87
N LEU A 90 8.40 1.40 -7.34
CA LEU A 90 7.74 0.46 -8.24
C LEU A 90 8.40 0.43 -9.61
N ARG A 91 8.65 1.60 -10.22
CA ARG A 91 9.37 1.68 -11.50
C ARG A 91 10.71 0.97 -11.44
N ARG A 92 11.50 1.18 -10.38
CA ARG A 92 12.79 0.47 -10.18
C ARG A 92 12.60 -1.05 -10.21
N ASN A 93 11.57 -1.57 -9.55
CA ASN A 93 11.30 -3.01 -9.52
C ASN A 93 10.80 -3.55 -10.86
N ILE A 94 9.95 -2.80 -11.57
CA ILE A 94 9.47 -3.14 -12.91
C ILE A 94 10.67 -3.18 -13.87
N TYR A 95 11.51 -2.14 -13.90
CA TYR A 95 12.72 -2.12 -14.72
C TYR A 95 13.68 -3.26 -14.41
N ARG A 96 13.87 -3.61 -13.13
CA ARG A 96 14.71 -4.77 -12.75
C ARG A 96 14.13 -6.08 -13.28
N THR A 97 12.82 -6.27 -13.18
CA THR A 97 12.17 -7.53 -13.57
C THR A 97 12.05 -7.66 -15.09
N PHE A 98 11.58 -6.61 -15.76
CA PHE A 98 11.41 -6.58 -17.21
C PHE A 98 12.76 -6.44 -17.93
N GLY A 99 13.64 -5.57 -17.46
CA GLY A 99 14.92 -5.30 -18.11
C GLY A 99 15.89 -6.47 -18.09
N GLU A 100 15.76 -7.43 -17.16
CA GLU A 100 16.58 -8.65 -17.17
C GLU A 100 15.97 -9.80 -17.99
N GLN A 101 14.63 -9.87 -18.08
CA GLN A 101 13.93 -10.97 -18.74
C GLN A 101 13.64 -10.67 -20.21
N VAL A 102 13.10 -9.49 -20.52
CA VAL A 102 12.76 -9.12 -21.90
C VAL A 102 14.00 -8.96 -22.77
N LEU A 103 15.11 -8.44 -22.21
CA LEU A 103 16.39 -8.34 -22.93
C LEU A 103 17.00 -9.70 -23.29
N LYS A 104 16.62 -10.78 -22.59
CA LYS A 104 17.11 -12.14 -22.82
C LYS A 104 16.19 -12.94 -23.73
N ASP A 105 14.88 -12.77 -23.56
CA ASP A 105 13.89 -13.67 -24.16
C ASP A 105 13.27 -13.11 -25.45
N ASP A 106 13.23 -11.77 -25.62
CA ASP A 106 12.60 -11.17 -26.81
C ASP A 106 13.15 -9.75 -27.10
N PRO A 107 14.35 -9.65 -27.69
CA PRO A 107 14.99 -8.36 -27.98
C PRO A 107 14.21 -7.52 -29.00
N ASP A 108 13.34 -8.14 -29.82
CA ASP A 108 12.53 -7.46 -30.83
C ASP A 108 11.23 -6.83 -30.27
N ILE A 109 10.76 -7.26 -29.07
CA ILE A 109 9.60 -6.63 -28.41
C ILE A 109 9.96 -5.24 -27.88
N ILE A 110 11.19 -5.08 -27.41
CA ILE A 110 11.77 -3.76 -27.17
C ILE A 110 12.38 -3.29 -28.48
N GLY A 111 11.54 -3.10 -29.51
CA GLY A 111 11.96 -2.33 -30.68
C GLY A 111 12.64 -1.02 -30.22
N ASP A 112 13.55 -0.50 -31.04
CA ASP A 112 14.52 0.58 -30.78
C ASP A 112 13.97 1.85 -30.05
N ASP A 113 12.64 1.96 -29.93
CA ASP A 113 11.90 2.95 -29.17
C ASP A 113 11.88 2.68 -27.65
N LYS A 114 12.89 3.20 -26.96
CA LYS A 114 12.89 3.41 -25.48
C LYS A 114 11.60 4.07 -24.94
N HIS A 115 10.88 4.80 -25.79
CA HIS A 115 9.61 5.44 -25.46
C HIS A 115 8.52 4.42 -25.12
N ASN A 116 8.42 3.30 -25.84
CA ASN A 116 7.39 2.28 -25.60
C ASN A 116 7.57 1.59 -24.24
N LEU A 117 8.82 1.31 -23.84
CA LEU A 117 9.12 0.72 -22.54
C LEU A 117 8.78 1.69 -21.40
N GLY A 118 9.12 2.97 -21.54
CA GLY A 118 8.80 4.00 -20.55
C GLY A 118 7.29 4.11 -20.30
N HIS A 119 6.50 4.12 -21.37
CA HIS A 119 5.04 4.15 -21.28
C HIS A 119 4.46 2.89 -20.62
N ALA A 120 4.92 1.70 -20.99
CA ALA A 120 4.48 0.46 -20.39
C ALA A 120 4.80 0.40 -18.87
N VAL A 121 5.98 0.89 -18.48
CA VAL A 121 6.37 0.95 -17.06
C VAL A 121 5.49 1.91 -16.27
N LEU A 122 5.17 3.08 -16.83
CA LEU A 122 4.26 4.05 -16.19
C LEU A 122 2.85 3.47 -16.03
N GLU A 123 2.34 2.78 -17.04
CA GLU A 123 1.02 2.14 -16.97
C GLU A 123 0.99 1.04 -15.90
N LEU A 124 2.02 0.18 -15.85
CA LEU A 124 2.14 -0.86 -14.84
C LEU A 124 2.25 -0.30 -13.43
N GLU A 125 2.98 0.81 -13.25
CA GLU A 125 3.05 1.54 -11.99
C GLU A 125 1.67 2.08 -11.58
N GLU A 126 0.94 2.72 -12.49
CA GLU A 126 -0.38 3.27 -12.20
C GLU A 126 -1.35 2.16 -11.76
N GLN A 127 -1.43 1.08 -12.53
CA GLN A 127 -2.23 -0.09 -12.19
C GLN A 127 -1.82 -0.73 -10.85
N TYR A 128 -0.53 -0.69 -10.53
CA TYR A 128 0.01 -1.15 -9.25
C TYR A 128 -0.55 -0.31 -8.10
N LEU A 129 -0.41 1.01 -8.21
CA LEU A 129 -0.81 1.97 -7.17
C LEU A 129 -2.33 1.98 -6.96
N LEU A 130 -3.13 1.82 -8.02
CA LEU A 130 -4.59 1.68 -7.90
C LEU A 130 -5.01 0.50 -7.01
N LYS A 131 -4.22 -0.59 -7.00
CA LYS A 131 -4.52 -1.80 -6.19
C LYS A 131 -4.17 -1.65 -4.72
N ILE A 132 -3.24 -0.75 -4.36
CA ILE A 132 -2.71 -0.63 -3.00
C ILE A 132 -3.17 0.65 -2.31
N VAL A 133 -3.09 1.77 -3.03
CA VAL A 133 -3.44 3.11 -2.55
C VAL A 133 -4.44 3.73 -3.52
N PRO A 134 -5.68 3.21 -3.58
CA PRO A 134 -6.69 3.71 -4.51
C PRO A 134 -7.01 5.19 -4.22
N PRO A 135 -7.19 6.05 -5.24
CA PRO A 135 -7.36 7.50 -5.08
C PRO A 135 -8.45 7.90 -4.08
N GLN A 136 -9.58 7.18 -4.05
CA GLN A 136 -10.69 7.45 -3.14
C GLN A 136 -10.34 7.27 -1.65
N ASN A 137 -9.24 6.58 -1.33
CA ASN A 137 -8.78 6.36 0.04
C ASN A 137 -7.54 7.21 0.38
N ARG A 138 -7.11 8.12 -0.50
CA ARG A 138 -5.93 8.97 -0.26
C ARG A 138 -6.33 10.20 0.53
N ILE A 139 -5.64 10.44 1.64
CA ILE A 139 -5.81 11.64 2.46
C ILE A 139 -4.54 12.47 2.32
N PRO A 140 -4.57 13.64 1.65
CA PRO A 140 -3.41 14.51 1.57
C PRO A 140 -3.11 15.09 2.95
N MET A 141 -1.85 14.95 3.38
CA MET A 141 -1.39 15.62 4.61
C MET A 141 -1.13 17.09 4.34
N LEU A 142 -1.55 17.96 5.26
CA LEU A 142 -1.20 19.37 5.20
C LEU A 142 0.28 19.56 5.59
N PRO A 143 1.02 20.40 4.87
CA PRO A 143 2.33 20.84 5.31
C PRO A 143 2.23 21.54 6.67
N LEU A 144 3.28 21.45 7.48
CA LEU A 144 3.34 22.05 8.82
C LEU A 144 2.90 23.53 8.84
N GLY A 145 3.34 24.33 7.86
CA GLY A 145 2.94 25.74 7.76
C GLY A 145 1.43 25.96 7.55
N GLY A 146 0.74 25.01 6.91
CA GLY A 146 -0.72 25.04 6.74
C GLY A 146 -1.49 24.54 7.97
N ILE A 147 -0.87 23.68 8.79
CA ILE A 147 -1.42 23.24 10.07
C ILE A 147 -1.39 24.40 11.07
N MET A 148 -0.28 25.13 11.13
CA MET A 148 -0.10 26.29 12.04
C MET A 148 -1.13 27.41 11.81
N GLN A 149 -1.74 27.49 10.63
CA GLN A 149 -2.78 28.49 10.31
C GLN A 149 -4.21 28.04 10.65
N ARG A 150 -4.44 26.77 11.00
CA ARG A 150 -5.78 26.25 11.30
C ARG A 150 -6.05 26.17 12.80
N SER A 151 -6.95 27.02 13.25
CA SER A 151 -7.54 26.99 14.59
C SER A 151 -8.63 25.91 14.65
N GLY A 152 -8.27 24.71 15.10
CA GLY A 152 -9.22 23.66 15.50
C GLY A 152 -9.33 22.47 14.54
N VAL A 153 -9.31 21.26 15.09
CA VAL A 153 -9.57 20.01 14.37
C VAL A 153 -11.00 19.59 14.66
N THR A 154 -11.86 19.65 13.64
CA THR A 154 -13.25 19.17 13.68
C THR A 154 -13.35 17.79 13.05
N VAL A 155 -14.05 16.88 13.71
CA VAL A 155 -14.39 15.55 13.16
C VAL A 155 -15.86 15.52 12.77
N LYS A 156 -16.13 15.09 11.54
CA LYS A 156 -17.48 14.77 11.08
C LYS A 156 -17.72 13.29 11.26
N THR A 157 -18.62 12.95 12.16
CA THR A 157 -19.02 11.57 12.47
C THR A 157 -19.95 10.96 11.41
N SER A 158 -20.52 11.79 10.53
CA SER A 158 -21.35 11.35 9.41
C SER A 158 -21.22 12.30 8.20
N LEU A 159 -21.35 11.76 6.99
CA LEU A 159 -21.31 12.53 5.74
C LEU A 159 -22.46 13.53 5.60
N ASN A 160 -23.55 13.34 6.37
CA ASN A 160 -24.75 14.18 6.34
C ASN A 160 -24.82 15.24 7.46
N GLU A 161 -23.77 15.38 8.28
CA GLU A 161 -23.73 16.41 9.32
C GLU A 161 -23.01 17.67 8.81
N GLU A 162 -23.72 18.79 8.77
CA GLU A 162 -23.15 20.09 8.38
C GLU A 162 -22.17 20.62 9.43
N SER A 163 -22.45 20.39 10.71
CA SER A 163 -21.60 20.75 11.84
C SER A 163 -20.63 19.63 12.21
N GLY A 164 -19.33 19.87 12.04
CA GLY A 164 -18.30 19.01 12.63
C GLY A 164 -18.31 19.16 14.15
N GLN A 165 -18.13 18.07 14.89
CA GLN A 165 -17.84 18.14 16.31
C GLN A 165 -16.37 18.51 16.49
N ASP A 166 -16.10 19.55 17.27
CA ASP A 166 -14.74 19.82 17.73
C ASP A 166 -14.23 18.62 18.52
N LEU A 167 -13.01 18.19 18.22
CA LEU A 167 -12.38 17.15 19.01
C LEU A 167 -12.28 17.60 20.46
N PRO A 168 -12.58 16.71 21.43
CA PRO A 168 -12.39 17.02 22.83
C PRO A 168 -10.93 17.42 23.07
N ALA A 169 -10.72 18.40 23.96
CA ALA A 169 -9.44 19.08 24.15
C ALA A 169 -8.24 18.13 24.32
N TRP A 170 -8.41 17.01 25.03
CA TRP A 170 -7.38 15.99 25.22
C TRP A 170 -6.92 15.34 23.91
N ALA A 171 -7.81 15.14 22.94
CA ALA A 171 -7.50 14.53 21.65
C ALA A 171 -6.77 15.53 20.76
N THR A 172 -7.20 16.79 20.80
CA THR A 172 -6.52 17.91 20.12
C THR A 172 -5.11 18.10 20.69
N GLU A 173 -4.95 18.13 22.01
CA GLU A 173 -3.68 18.27 22.71
C GLU A 173 -2.75 17.09 22.42
N ARG A 174 -3.27 15.85 22.44
CA ARG A 174 -2.49 14.66 22.09
C ARG A 174 -2.06 14.62 20.63
N ILE A 175 -2.91 15.07 19.70
CA ILE A 175 -2.55 15.20 18.28
C ILE A 175 -1.48 16.28 18.11
N ARG A 176 -1.57 17.42 18.82
CA ARG A 176 -0.54 18.47 18.81
C ARG A 176 0.80 17.99 19.37
N GLU A 177 0.79 17.25 20.48
CA GLU A 177 1.98 16.61 21.03
C GLU A 177 2.62 15.64 20.02
N LEU A 178 1.81 14.81 19.36
CA LEU A 178 2.29 13.85 18.35
C LEU A 178 2.81 14.53 17.08
N LEU A 179 2.29 15.72 16.75
CA LEU A 179 2.76 16.57 15.64
C LEU A 179 3.99 17.41 16.00
N LEU A 180 4.59 17.23 17.19
CA LEU A 180 5.76 17.97 17.67
C LEU A 180 5.54 19.50 17.75
N GLU A 181 4.30 19.95 17.94
CA GLU A 181 4.05 21.34 18.32
C GLU A 181 4.53 21.56 19.76
N ARG A 182 5.78 22.00 19.93
CA ARG A 182 6.18 22.59 21.21
C ARG A 182 5.43 23.91 21.36
N ASP A 183 4.71 24.06 22.46
CA ASP A 183 4.09 25.31 22.89
C ASP A 183 5.07 26.47 22.70
N SER A 184 4.93 27.16 21.59
CA SER A 184 5.62 28.41 21.32
C SER A 184 4.79 29.50 21.97
N GLN A 185 4.63 29.40 23.29
CA GLN A 185 4.18 30.50 24.13
C GLN A 185 5.06 30.55 25.38
N SER A 186 6.16 31.28 25.24
CA SER A 186 6.68 32.14 26.29
C SER A 186 7.51 33.25 25.65
N GLN A 187 6.95 34.47 25.74
CA GLN A 187 7.43 35.81 25.35
C GLN A 187 7.11 36.27 23.93
#